data_AF-A0A9R1F1X3-F1
#
_entry.id   AF-A0A9R1F1X3-F1
#
_cell.length_a   1.000
_cell.length_b   1.000
_cell.length_c   1.000
_cell.angle_alpha   90.00
_cell.angle_beta   90.00
_cell.angle_gamma   90.00
#
_symmetry.space_group_name_H-M   'P 1'
#
loop_
_entity.id
_entity.type
_entity.pdbx_description
1 polymer ?
#
loop_
_entity_poly.entity_id
_entity_poly.type
_entity_poly.pdbx_seq_one_letter_code
_entity_poly.pdbx_strand_id
1 'polypeptide(L)'
;MYRWWNNLQVHSRLPFARDRLVECYLWMLGVYYQPNCSRGRIILTFVIYTTTIIDDIYDSFGTSEECELFTEWVESWDPKVAHVLPKCMQYALEKIMDCHQIIDNKLAPEDKYRMTYLRNFTVDLVRNYNKEVKMREENFIPRSVEEHLQVSARTCACHLLACTSLVGMDDIATKDSFEWISTVPKIVQKLCIIVRLLDDIMTYEREQMTPHVASTMDSYMKQHNVSIEIARHKIQELKEESWKDFNGEWLEPDIDQPRKLIEAIFNLTRTMEFMYNKDDNFTNCSNLKDIIQSLFVETF
;
A
#
# COMPACT_ATOMS: atom_id res chain seq x y z
N MET A 1 4.15 -15.06 -12.27
CA MET A 1 4.03 -13.59 -12.22
C MET A 1 4.03 -12.99 -13.62
N TYR A 2 5.10 -13.13 -14.42
CA TYR A 2 5.15 -12.57 -15.79
C TYR A 2 3.90 -12.86 -16.65
N ARG A 3 3.45 -14.13 -16.74
CA ARG A 3 2.22 -14.47 -17.48
C ARG A 3 0.96 -13.77 -16.96
N TRP A 4 0.83 -13.65 -15.63
CA TRP A 4 -0.29 -12.96 -15.00
C TRP A 4 -0.26 -11.47 -15.35
N TRP A 5 0.88 -10.83 -15.18
CA TRP A 5 1.08 -9.42 -15.53
C TRP A 5 0.83 -9.13 -17.01
N ASN A 6 1.35 -9.98 -17.91
CA ASN A 6 1.14 -9.82 -19.34
C ASN A 6 -0.35 -9.94 -19.73
N ASN A 7 -1.14 -10.72 -18.97
CA ASN A 7 -2.59 -10.83 -19.15
C ASN A 7 -3.37 -9.60 -18.67
N LEU A 8 -2.77 -8.74 -17.83
CA LEU A 8 -3.36 -7.45 -17.43
C LEU A 8 -3.37 -6.44 -18.58
N GLN A 9 -2.49 -6.62 -19.59
CA GLN A 9 -2.44 -5.75 -20.78
C GLN A 9 -2.41 -4.25 -20.46
N VAL A 10 -1.69 -3.86 -19.39
CA VAL A 10 -1.77 -2.55 -18.72
C VAL A 10 -1.69 -1.39 -19.71
N HIS A 11 -0.64 -1.34 -20.54
CA HIS A 11 -0.46 -0.27 -21.53
C HIS A 11 -1.62 -0.10 -22.52
N SER A 12 -2.38 -1.16 -22.82
CA SER A 12 -3.45 -1.12 -23.81
C SER A 12 -4.86 -1.03 -23.21
N ARG A 13 -5.05 -1.47 -21.96
CA ARG A 13 -6.37 -1.57 -21.31
C ARG A 13 -6.52 -0.63 -20.11
N LEU A 14 -5.41 -0.27 -19.48
CA LEU A 14 -5.29 0.56 -18.28
C LEU A 14 -4.25 1.67 -18.53
N PRO A 15 -4.46 2.57 -19.50
CA PRO A 15 -3.44 3.53 -19.94
C PRO A 15 -3.06 4.56 -18.87
N PHE A 16 -3.88 4.70 -17.81
CA PHE A 16 -3.61 5.55 -16.66
C PHE A 16 -2.70 4.89 -15.62
N ALA A 17 -2.61 3.56 -15.60
CA ALA A 17 -1.96 2.84 -14.52
C ALA A 17 -0.45 2.73 -14.74
N ARG A 18 0.31 2.90 -13.65
CA ARG A 18 1.74 2.65 -13.59
C ARG A 18 2.00 1.16 -13.80
N ASP A 19 2.96 0.86 -14.68
CA ASP A 19 3.44 -0.50 -14.90
C ASP A 19 4.79 -0.70 -14.18
N ARG A 20 4.75 -1.38 -13.03
CA ARG A 20 5.87 -1.46 -12.08
C ARG A 20 6.09 -2.87 -11.52
N LEU A 21 5.91 -3.91 -12.35
CA LEU A 21 5.93 -5.30 -11.84
C LEU A 21 7.25 -5.65 -11.17
N VAL A 22 8.37 -5.24 -11.77
CA VAL A 22 9.71 -5.61 -11.31
C VAL A 22 10.01 -4.89 -10.00
N GLU A 23 9.63 -3.63 -9.88
CA GLU A 23 9.76 -2.80 -8.69
C GLU A 23 8.87 -3.34 -7.56
N CYS A 24 7.61 -3.68 -7.84
CA CYS A 24 6.73 -4.37 -6.89
C CYS A 24 7.33 -5.70 -6.42
N TYR A 25 7.97 -6.46 -7.31
CA TYR A 25 8.62 -7.72 -6.92
C TYR A 25 9.88 -7.49 -6.08
N LEU A 26 10.73 -6.53 -6.46
CA LEU A 26 11.91 -6.12 -5.69
C LEU A 26 11.51 -5.71 -4.28
N TRP A 27 10.45 -4.93 -4.15
CA TRP A 27 9.92 -4.52 -2.87
C TRP A 27 9.55 -5.73 -2.00
N MET A 28 8.78 -6.67 -2.55
CA MET A 28 8.32 -7.83 -1.78
C MET A 28 9.44 -8.86 -1.54
N LEU A 29 10.51 -8.84 -2.33
CA LEU A 29 11.73 -9.59 -2.05
C LEU A 29 12.41 -9.11 -0.76
N GLY A 30 12.39 -7.81 -0.47
CA GLY A 30 12.91 -7.27 0.79
C GLY A 30 12.12 -7.74 2.01
N VAL A 31 10.81 -7.95 1.87
CA VAL A 31 9.94 -8.53 2.92
C VAL A 31 10.30 -10.00 3.18
N TYR A 32 10.44 -10.77 2.11
CA TYR A 32 10.67 -12.21 2.13
C TYR A 32 11.83 -12.60 1.23
N TYR A 33 13.07 -12.46 1.67
CA TYR A 33 14.22 -12.81 0.83
C TYR A 33 14.49 -14.33 0.80
N GLN A 34 14.00 -15.08 1.80
CA GLN A 34 14.32 -16.51 1.95
C GLN A 34 13.65 -17.36 0.85
N PRO A 35 14.34 -18.36 0.26
CA PRO A 35 13.81 -19.15 -0.85
C PRO A 35 12.45 -19.82 -0.56
N ASN A 36 12.24 -20.31 0.67
CA ASN A 36 11.02 -20.98 1.11
C ASN A 36 9.80 -20.05 1.24
N CYS A 37 9.99 -18.73 1.28
CA CYS A 37 8.89 -17.75 1.36
C CYS A 37 8.35 -17.32 -0.03
N SER A 38 8.58 -18.12 -1.07
CA SER A 38 8.19 -17.81 -2.46
C SER A 38 6.70 -17.54 -2.62
N ARG A 39 5.83 -18.31 -1.95
CA ARG A 39 4.37 -18.10 -2.03
C ARG A 39 3.97 -16.74 -1.45
N GLY A 40 4.51 -16.40 -0.27
CA GLY A 40 4.30 -15.09 0.37
C GLY A 40 4.76 -13.94 -0.51
N ARG A 41 5.98 -14.02 -1.09
CA ARG A 41 6.46 -13.03 -2.07
C ARG A 41 5.49 -12.81 -3.22
N ILE A 42 5.05 -13.90 -3.86
CA ILE A 42 4.17 -13.83 -5.03
C ILE A 42 2.82 -13.20 -4.68
N ILE A 43 2.21 -13.60 -3.56
CA ILE A 43 0.92 -13.06 -3.10
C ILE A 43 1.04 -11.57 -2.80
N LEU A 44 2.07 -11.18 -2.05
CA LEU A 44 2.35 -9.78 -1.75
C LEU A 44 2.55 -8.95 -3.03
N THR A 45 3.33 -9.45 -4.00
CA THR A 45 3.54 -8.77 -5.29
C THR A 45 2.24 -8.58 -6.06
N PHE A 46 1.35 -9.58 -6.04
CA PHE A 46 0.05 -9.45 -6.67
C PHE A 46 -0.80 -8.36 -6.01
N VAL A 47 -0.85 -8.34 -4.67
CA VAL A 47 -1.64 -7.35 -3.94
C VAL A 47 -1.10 -5.94 -4.15
N ILE A 48 0.20 -5.69 -3.92
CA ILE A 48 0.78 -4.33 -4.11
C ILE A 48 0.55 -3.83 -5.54
N TYR A 49 0.73 -4.69 -6.54
CA TYR A 49 0.54 -4.30 -7.93
C TYR A 49 -0.93 -3.94 -8.23
N THR A 50 -1.89 -4.73 -7.74
CA THR A 50 -3.31 -4.37 -7.89
C THR A 50 -3.69 -3.15 -7.07
N THR A 51 -3.10 -2.96 -5.89
CA THR A 51 -3.28 -1.76 -5.08
C THR A 51 -2.78 -0.52 -5.82
N THR A 52 -1.65 -0.57 -6.51
CA THR A 52 -1.17 0.53 -7.36
C THR A 52 -2.15 0.89 -8.47
N ILE A 53 -2.79 -0.10 -9.10
CA ILE A 53 -3.84 0.19 -10.10
C ILE A 53 -5.04 0.90 -9.44
N ILE A 54 -5.44 0.47 -8.24
CA ILE A 54 -6.52 1.11 -7.49
C ILE A 54 -6.13 2.54 -7.13
N ASP A 55 -4.94 2.76 -6.59
CA ASP A 55 -4.37 4.07 -6.27
C ASP A 55 -4.44 5.02 -7.47
N ASP A 56 -3.95 4.58 -8.65
CA ASP A 56 -3.98 5.38 -9.88
C ASP A 56 -5.41 5.72 -10.35
N ILE A 57 -6.40 4.87 -10.04
CA ILE A 57 -7.81 5.16 -10.31
C ILE A 57 -8.28 6.35 -9.47
N TYR A 58 -8.02 6.36 -8.16
CA TYR A 58 -8.50 7.42 -7.27
C TYR A 58 -7.70 8.71 -7.44
N ASP A 59 -6.39 8.63 -7.68
CA ASP A 59 -5.50 9.79 -7.69
C ASP A 59 -5.46 10.51 -9.04
N SER A 60 -5.49 9.76 -10.14
CA SER A 60 -5.12 10.31 -11.47
C SER A 60 -6.17 10.14 -12.55
N PHE A 61 -7.16 9.25 -12.38
CA PHE A 61 -8.05 8.87 -13.48
C PHE A 61 -9.53 9.13 -13.23
N GLY A 62 -10.10 8.56 -12.17
CA GLY A 62 -11.54 8.56 -11.92
C GLY A 62 -12.04 9.93 -11.47
N THR A 63 -13.25 10.30 -11.89
CA THR A 63 -13.95 11.43 -11.27
C THR A 63 -14.41 11.07 -9.85
N SER A 64 -14.85 12.06 -9.07
CA SER A 64 -15.40 11.83 -7.73
C SER A 64 -16.56 10.82 -7.75
N GLU A 65 -17.51 10.99 -8.69
CA GLU A 65 -18.66 10.08 -8.84
C GLU A 65 -18.23 8.67 -9.26
N GLU A 66 -17.25 8.55 -10.17
CA GLU A 66 -16.71 7.26 -10.58
C GLU A 66 -15.97 6.55 -9.43
N CYS A 67 -15.26 7.30 -8.60
CA CYS A 67 -14.59 6.79 -7.39
C CYS A 67 -15.60 6.33 -6.33
N GLU A 68 -16.71 7.03 -6.15
CA GLU A 68 -17.80 6.59 -5.28
C GLU A 68 -18.38 5.25 -5.75
N LEU A 69 -18.71 5.15 -7.03
CA LEU A 69 -19.22 3.90 -7.63
C LEU A 69 -18.20 2.76 -7.57
N PHE A 70 -16.91 3.05 -7.79
CA PHE A 70 -15.84 2.07 -7.64
C PHE A 70 -15.73 1.57 -6.19
N THR A 71 -15.89 2.48 -5.21
CA THR A 71 -15.89 2.13 -3.78
C THR A 71 -17.05 1.19 -3.45
N GLU A 72 -18.27 1.54 -3.85
CA GLU A 72 -19.47 0.72 -3.63
C GLU A 72 -19.33 -0.68 -4.26
N TRP A 73 -18.69 -0.73 -5.43
CA TRP A 73 -18.39 -1.99 -6.09
C TRP A 73 -17.44 -2.85 -5.25
N VAL A 74 -16.32 -2.30 -4.78
CA VAL A 74 -15.33 -3.06 -3.99
C VAL A 74 -15.93 -3.51 -2.66
N GLU A 75 -16.80 -2.71 -2.05
CA GLU A 75 -17.55 -3.07 -0.85
C GLU A 75 -18.48 -4.27 -1.09
N SER A 76 -19.33 -4.17 -2.11
CA SER A 76 -20.31 -5.21 -2.43
C SER A 76 -19.65 -6.49 -2.96
N TRP A 77 -18.54 -6.36 -3.68
CA TRP A 77 -17.88 -7.41 -4.45
C TRP A 77 -18.85 -8.08 -5.45
N ASP A 78 -19.86 -7.32 -5.90
CA ASP A 78 -20.86 -7.77 -6.86
C ASP A 78 -20.54 -7.20 -8.25
N PRO A 79 -20.22 -8.03 -9.25
CA PRO A 79 -19.89 -7.59 -10.60
C PRO A 79 -21.02 -6.77 -11.27
N LYS A 80 -22.27 -6.87 -10.80
CA LYS A 80 -23.42 -6.17 -11.39
C LYS A 80 -23.39 -4.65 -11.19
N VAL A 81 -22.66 -4.15 -10.19
CA VAL A 81 -22.57 -2.71 -9.90
C VAL A 81 -21.65 -2.00 -10.90
N ALA A 82 -20.81 -2.73 -11.64
CA ALA A 82 -19.77 -2.14 -12.50
C ALA A 82 -20.28 -1.54 -13.82
N HIS A 83 -21.50 -1.85 -14.27
CA HIS A 83 -21.95 -1.53 -15.63
C HIS A 83 -22.01 -0.04 -15.97
N VAL A 84 -22.01 0.84 -14.95
CA VAL A 84 -22.03 2.30 -15.11
C VAL A 84 -20.64 2.94 -15.16
N LEU A 85 -19.57 2.21 -14.83
CA LEU A 85 -18.19 2.72 -14.81
C LEU A 85 -17.56 2.76 -16.22
N PRO A 86 -16.51 3.55 -16.45
CA PRO A 86 -15.69 3.47 -17.66
C PRO A 86 -15.18 2.05 -17.91
N LYS A 87 -15.08 1.66 -19.20
CA LYS A 87 -14.64 0.30 -19.59
C LYS A 87 -13.29 -0.11 -19.01
N CYS A 88 -12.35 0.84 -18.87
CA CYS A 88 -11.05 0.57 -18.26
C CYS A 88 -11.16 0.30 -16.75
N MET A 89 -12.02 1.00 -16.02
CA MET A 89 -12.28 0.73 -14.59
C MET A 89 -13.00 -0.60 -14.40
N GLN A 90 -13.99 -0.93 -15.24
CA GLN A 90 -14.61 -2.26 -15.22
C GLN A 90 -13.57 -3.37 -15.45
N TYR A 91 -12.64 -3.15 -16.38
CA TYR A 91 -11.55 -4.08 -16.65
C TYR A 91 -10.57 -4.17 -15.47
N ALA A 92 -10.22 -3.05 -14.83
CA ALA A 92 -9.40 -3.06 -13.61
C ALA A 92 -10.05 -3.88 -12.50
N LEU A 93 -11.36 -3.70 -12.28
CA LEU A 93 -12.14 -4.46 -11.30
C LEU A 93 -12.11 -5.95 -11.58
N GLU A 94 -12.35 -6.36 -12.83
CA GLU A 94 -12.23 -7.75 -13.25
C GLU A 94 -10.84 -8.32 -12.89
N LYS A 95 -9.76 -7.56 -13.15
CA LYS A 95 -8.40 -8.03 -12.83
C LYS A 95 -8.09 -8.04 -11.34
N ILE A 96 -8.68 -7.16 -10.54
CA ILE A 96 -8.59 -7.19 -9.08
C ILE A 96 -9.31 -8.45 -8.54
N MET A 97 -10.48 -8.81 -9.08
CA MET A 97 -11.16 -10.07 -8.73
C MET A 97 -10.37 -11.30 -9.14
N ASP A 98 -9.87 -11.32 -10.38
CA ASP A 98 -9.04 -12.42 -10.89
C ASP A 98 -7.82 -12.61 -9.98
N CYS A 99 -7.19 -11.52 -9.56
CA CYS A 99 -6.08 -11.52 -8.61
C CYS A 99 -6.48 -12.19 -7.28
N HIS A 100 -7.60 -11.79 -6.68
CA HIS A 100 -8.12 -12.40 -5.46
C HIS A 100 -8.42 -13.90 -5.64
N GLN A 101 -9.00 -14.30 -6.78
CA GLN A 101 -9.26 -15.70 -7.09
C GLN A 101 -7.96 -16.51 -7.27
N ILE A 102 -6.92 -15.91 -7.85
CA ILE A 102 -5.60 -16.53 -7.95
C ILE A 102 -4.98 -16.73 -6.57
N ILE A 103 -5.13 -15.76 -5.66
CA ILE A 103 -4.65 -15.89 -4.28
C ILE A 103 -5.45 -16.97 -3.55
N ASP A 104 -6.79 -16.97 -3.63
CA ASP A 104 -7.66 -17.99 -3.04
C ASP A 104 -7.29 -19.41 -3.51
N ASN A 105 -6.99 -19.57 -4.80
CA ASN A 105 -6.56 -20.85 -5.39
C ASN A 105 -5.17 -21.32 -4.92
N LYS A 106 -4.37 -20.45 -4.29
CA LYS A 106 -3.07 -20.79 -3.70
C LYS A 106 -3.16 -21.23 -2.24
N LEU A 107 -4.32 -21.06 -1.61
CA LEU A 107 -4.55 -21.40 -0.21
C LEU A 107 -5.17 -22.79 -0.10
N ALA A 108 -4.82 -23.49 0.98
CA ALA A 108 -5.50 -24.72 1.36
C ALA A 108 -6.97 -24.42 1.74
N PRO A 109 -7.90 -25.37 1.61
CA PRO A 109 -9.32 -25.17 1.98
C PRO A 109 -9.52 -24.56 3.37
N GLU A 110 -8.76 -25.03 4.36
CA GLU A 110 -8.76 -24.58 5.74
C GLU A 110 -8.22 -23.16 5.94
N ASP A 111 -7.48 -22.63 4.97
CA ASP A 111 -6.86 -21.29 5.00
C ASP A 111 -7.65 -20.24 4.21
N LYS A 112 -8.74 -20.63 3.53
CA LYS A 112 -9.52 -19.68 2.71
C LYS A 112 -10.15 -18.54 3.51
N TYR A 113 -10.32 -18.70 4.84
CA TYR A 113 -10.79 -17.62 5.71
C TYR A 113 -9.88 -16.39 5.67
N ARG A 114 -8.59 -16.55 5.34
CA ARG A 114 -7.61 -15.46 5.21
C ARG A 114 -8.03 -14.44 4.14
N MET A 115 -8.76 -14.88 3.10
CA MET A 115 -9.27 -14.01 2.04
C MET A 115 -10.32 -13.00 2.55
N THR A 116 -11.08 -13.34 3.58
CA THR A 116 -12.04 -12.42 4.20
C THR A 116 -11.32 -11.22 4.82
N TYR A 117 -10.19 -11.45 5.49
CA TYR A 117 -9.38 -10.38 6.05
C TYR A 117 -8.78 -9.52 4.94
N LEU A 118 -8.21 -10.13 3.90
CA LEU A 118 -7.66 -9.40 2.75
C LEU A 118 -8.72 -8.51 2.09
N ARG A 119 -9.94 -9.02 1.89
CA ARG A 119 -11.07 -8.25 1.36
C ARG A 119 -11.44 -7.09 2.29
N ASN A 120 -11.55 -7.32 3.60
CA ASN A 120 -11.91 -6.28 4.56
C ASN A 120 -10.89 -5.13 4.57
N PHE A 121 -9.59 -5.45 4.53
CA PHE A 121 -8.53 -4.45 4.42
C PHE A 121 -8.55 -3.72 3.07
N THR A 122 -8.88 -4.40 1.98
CA THR A 122 -9.05 -3.76 0.67
C THR A 122 -10.21 -2.78 0.68
N VAL A 123 -11.33 -3.14 1.32
CA VAL A 123 -12.50 -2.27 1.51
C VAL A 123 -12.15 -1.06 2.38
N ASP A 124 -11.41 -1.24 3.47
CA ASP A 124 -10.96 -0.11 4.32
C ASP A 124 -10.07 0.85 3.53
N LEU A 125 -9.16 0.34 2.71
CA LEU A 125 -8.29 1.14 1.85
C LEU A 125 -9.10 2.01 0.87
N VAL A 126 -9.99 1.41 0.06
CA VAL A 126 -10.75 2.15 -0.96
C VAL A 126 -11.71 3.18 -0.36
N ARG A 127 -12.26 2.91 0.84
CA ARG A 127 -13.05 3.89 1.57
C ARG A 127 -12.24 5.13 1.92
N ASN A 128 -10.99 4.95 2.32
CA ASN A 128 -10.12 6.07 2.68
C ASN A 128 -9.57 6.78 1.45
N TYR A 129 -9.28 6.07 0.35
CA TYR A 129 -9.00 6.73 -0.94
C TYR A 129 -10.16 7.61 -1.39
N ASN A 130 -11.41 7.13 -1.27
CA ASN A 130 -12.58 7.94 -1.60
C ASN A 130 -12.73 9.18 -0.69
N LYS A 131 -12.28 9.13 0.57
CA LYS A 131 -12.21 10.31 1.43
C LYS A 131 -11.16 11.31 0.93
N GLU A 132 -9.99 10.84 0.51
CA GLU A 132 -8.95 11.71 -0.05
C GLU A 132 -9.39 12.38 -1.36
N VAL A 133 -10.13 11.67 -2.21
CA VAL A 133 -10.77 12.27 -3.40
C VAL A 133 -11.67 13.44 -3.00
N LYS A 134 -12.55 13.25 -2.01
CA LYS A 134 -13.41 14.35 -1.51
C LYS A 134 -12.60 15.50 -0.93
N MET A 135 -11.56 15.19 -0.15
CA MET A 135 -10.66 16.22 0.39
C MET A 135 -9.97 17.01 -0.72
N ARG A 136 -9.51 16.34 -1.79
CA ARG A 136 -8.92 16.98 -2.97
C ARG A 136 -9.92 17.91 -3.67
N GLU A 137 -11.13 17.43 -3.97
CA GLU A 137 -12.16 18.23 -4.65
C GLU A 137 -12.57 19.47 -3.82
N GLU A 138 -12.60 19.34 -2.50
CA GLU A 138 -12.90 20.43 -1.57
C GLU A 138 -11.70 21.35 -1.29
N ASN A 139 -10.52 21.05 -1.83
CA ASN A 139 -9.24 21.68 -1.46
C ASN A 139 -9.03 21.71 0.07
N PHE A 140 -9.48 20.64 0.73
CA PHE A 140 -9.45 20.52 2.18
C PHE A 140 -8.02 20.21 2.65
N ILE A 141 -7.48 21.13 3.45
CA ILE A 141 -6.22 20.93 4.18
C ILE A 141 -6.57 20.66 5.64
N PRO A 142 -6.29 19.46 6.19
CA PRO A 142 -6.49 19.17 7.62
C PRO A 142 -5.77 20.18 8.51
N ARG A 143 -6.34 20.47 9.70
CA ARG A 143 -5.85 21.52 10.62
C ARG A 143 -4.58 21.14 11.38
N SER A 144 -4.22 19.86 11.37
CA SER A 144 -3.03 19.32 11.99
C SER A 144 -2.58 18.04 11.28
N VAL A 145 -1.31 17.68 11.48
CA VAL A 145 -0.77 16.39 11.01
C VAL A 145 -1.56 15.21 11.59
N GLU A 146 -1.97 15.31 12.85
CA GLU A 146 -2.77 14.28 13.51
C GLU A 146 -4.12 14.05 12.82
N GLU A 147 -4.81 15.13 12.40
CA GLU A 147 -6.08 15.02 11.67
C GLU A 147 -5.87 14.42 10.29
N HIS A 148 -4.80 14.82 9.59
CA HIS A 148 -4.42 14.25 8.31
C HIS A 148 -4.18 12.74 8.39
N LEU A 149 -3.40 12.30 9.38
CA LEU A 149 -3.05 10.90 9.61
C LEU A 149 -4.26 10.00 9.95
N GLN A 150 -5.40 10.55 10.38
CA GLN A 150 -6.63 9.75 10.57
C GLN A 150 -7.16 9.12 9.27
N VAL A 151 -6.82 9.71 8.12
CA VAL A 151 -7.16 9.17 6.79
C VAL A 151 -5.90 8.67 6.10
N SER A 152 -4.86 9.49 6.02
CA SER A 152 -3.69 9.23 5.15
C SER A 152 -2.82 8.06 5.61
N ALA A 153 -2.85 7.72 6.91
CA ALA A 153 -2.19 6.50 7.40
C ALA A 153 -2.88 5.24 6.84
N ARG A 154 -4.16 5.28 6.46
CA ARG A 154 -4.81 4.15 5.78
C ARG A 154 -4.50 4.16 4.28
N THR A 155 -4.49 5.31 3.63
CA THR A 155 -4.31 5.41 2.17
C THR A 155 -2.91 5.02 1.69
N CYS A 156 -1.91 4.98 2.56
CA CYS A 156 -0.59 4.39 2.23
C CYS A 156 -0.61 2.87 2.02
N ALA A 157 -1.78 2.21 2.14
CA ALA A 157 -2.01 0.78 1.96
C ALA A 157 -1.20 -0.20 2.84
N CYS A 158 -0.36 0.29 3.74
CA CYS A 158 0.55 -0.56 4.50
C CYS A 158 -0.15 -1.51 5.47
N HIS A 159 -1.31 -1.13 6.00
CA HIS A 159 -2.17 -2.01 6.80
C HIS A 159 -2.69 -3.22 6.00
N LEU A 160 -3.08 -3.02 4.73
CA LEU A 160 -3.43 -4.09 3.80
C LEU A 160 -2.21 -4.98 3.49
N LEU A 161 -1.04 -4.39 3.24
CA LEU A 161 0.18 -5.16 2.95
C LEU A 161 0.68 -5.95 4.17
N ALA A 162 0.54 -5.40 5.38
CA ALA A 162 0.83 -6.11 6.62
C ALA A 162 -0.05 -7.35 6.76
N CYS A 163 -1.37 -7.22 6.57
CA CYS A 163 -2.30 -8.36 6.53
C CYS A 163 -1.92 -9.36 5.42
N THR A 164 -1.61 -8.87 4.22
CA THR A 164 -1.22 -9.70 3.08
C THR A 164 0.04 -10.51 3.35
N SER A 165 0.99 -9.96 4.09
CA SER A 165 2.23 -10.65 4.46
C SER A 165 1.92 -11.96 5.22
N LEU A 166 0.91 -11.96 6.09
CA LEU A 166 0.46 -13.15 6.81
C LEU A 166 -0.21 -14.20 5.91
N VAL A 167 -0.89 -13.79 4.84
CA VAL A 167 -1.69 -14.69 3.96
C VAL A 167 -0.85 -15.85 3.44
N GLY A 168 0.38 -15.59 3.00
CA GLY A 168 1.26 -16.60 2.40
C GLY A 168 2.07 -17.46 3.37
N MET A 169 1.94 -17.28 4.68
CA MET A 169 2.85 -17.83 5.71
C MET A 169 2.56 -19.27 6.19
N ASP A 170 1.76 -20.06 5.47
CA ASP A 170 1.45 -21.47 5.82
C ASP A 170 0.99 -21.57 7.29
N ASP A 171 1.46 -22.60 8.00
CA ASP A 171 1.10 -22.94 9.38
C ASP A 171 1.61 -21.92 10.43
N ILE A 172 2.43 -20.93 10.03
CA ILE A 172 2.93 -19.91 10.95
C ILE A 172 1.83 -18.90 11.27
N ALA A 173 1.05 -18.49 10.27
CA ALA A 173 -0.05 -17.55 10.48
C ALA A 173 -1.32 -18.32 10.87
N THR A 174 -1.79 -18.10 12.09
CA THR A 174 -3.00 -18.73 12.62
C THR A 174 -4.20 -17.80 12.51
N LYS A 175 -5.39 -18.30 12.83
CA LYS A 175 -6.59 -17.48 12.93
C LYS A 175 -6.41 -16.34 13.95
N ASP A 176 -5.79 -16.62 15.10
CA ASP A 176 -5.48 -15.63 16.12
C ASP A 176 -4.55 -14.53 15.58
N SER A 177 -3.62 -14.87 14.68
CA SER A 177 -2.80 -13.87 13.98
C SER A 177 -3.61 -12.95 13.09
N PHE A 178 -4.65 -13.46 12.42
CA PHE A 178 -5.55 -12.65 11.62
C PHE A 178 -6.51 -11.82 12.46
N GLU A 179 -6.98 -12.33 13.60
CA GLU A 179 -7.73 -11.55 14.58
C GLU A 179 -6.87 -10.41 15.14
N TRP A 180 -5.63 -10.70 15.53
CA TRP A 180 -4.66 -9.70 15.98
C TRP A 180 -4.39 -8.63 14.93
N ILE A 181 -4.02 -9.00 13.69
CA ILE A 181 -3.69 -8.02 12.64
C ILE A 181 -4.91 -7.17 12.26
N SER A 182 -6.13 -7.72 12.36
CA SER A 182 -7.37 -7.00 12.05
C SER A 182 -7.66 -5.84 13.01
N THR A 183 -7.08 -5.86 14.21
CA THR A 183 -7.14 -4.72 15.14
C THR A 183 -6.24 -3.55 14.71
N VAL A 184 -5.43 -3.75 13.67
CA VAL A 184 -4.34 -2.85 13.26
C VAL A 184 -3.45 -2.54 14.46
N PRO A 185 -2.65 -3.51 14.93
CA PRO A 185 -1.85 -3.37 16.15
C PRO A 185 -0.85 -2.23 16.01
N LYS A 186 -0.34 -1.71 17.14
CA LYS A 186 0.54 -0.54 17.19
C LYS A 186 1.71 -0.61 16.21
N ILE A 187 2.36 -1.76 16.07
CA ILE A 187 3.44 -1.96 15.10
C ILE A 187 2.98 -1.64 13.65
N VAL A 188 1.77 -2.05 13.27
CA VAL A 188 1.20 -1.73 11.94
C VAL A 188 0.78 -0.26 11.85
N GLN A 189 0.23 0.32 12.92
CA GLN A 189 -0.10 1.75 12.95
C GLN A 189 1.15 2.60 12.72
N LYS A 190 2.25 2.27 13.42
CA LYS A 190 3.53 2.98 13.28
C LYS A 190 4.17 2.76 11.90
N LEU A 191 4.10 1.55 11.35
CA LEU A 191 4.46 1.30 9.94
C LEU A 191 3.70 2.25 8.99
N CYS A 192 2.38 2.34 9.13
CA CYS A 192 1.56 3.20 8.26
C CYS A 192 1.95 4.67 8.37
N ILE A 193 2.19 5.16 9.60
CA ILE A 193 2.62 6.54 9.85
C ILE A 193 3.99 6.80 9.23
N ILE A 194 4.98 5.93 9.46
CA ILE A 194 6.34 6.08 8.91
C ILE A 194 6.27 6.20 7.39
N VAL A 195 5.55 5.29 6.74
CA VAL A 195 5.47 5.26 5.28
C VAL A 195 4.75 6.49 4.75
N ARG A 196 3.62 6.89 5.33
CA ARG A 196 2.90 8.10 4.91
C ARG A 196 3.77 9.35 5.04
N LEU A 197 4.46 9.54 6.17
CA LEU A 197 5.34 10.70 6.37
C LEU A 197 6.50 10.71 5.36
N LEU A 198 7.08 9.54 5.07
CA LEU A 198 8.18 9.41 4.12
C LEU A 198 7.72 9.66 2.67
N ASP A 199 6.60 9.05 2.28
CA ASP A 199 5.97 9.22 0.97
C ASP A 199 5.73 10.70 0.71
N ASP A 200 4.98 11.37 1.59
CA ASP A 200 4.69 12.80 1.49
C ASP A 200 5.96 13.67 1.38
N ILE A 201 7.02 13.37 2.12
CA ILE A 201 8.31 14.11 2.02
C ILE A 201 8.91 13.98 0.61
N MET A 202 8.86 12.78 0.04
CA MET A 202 9.58 12.41 -1.17
C MET A 202 8.77 12.70 -2.44
N THR A 203 7.44 12.78 -2.34
CA THR A 203 6.54 13.00 -3.47
C THR A 203 6.01 14.42 -3.57
N TYR A 204 6.18 15.26 -2.54
CA TYR A 204 5.54 16.59 -2.45
C TYR A 204 5.67 17.44 -3.71
N GLU A 205 6.88 17.69 -4.19
CA GLU A 205 7.10 18.55 -5.36
C GLU A 205 6.38 18.02 -6.60
N ARG A 206 6.34 16.70 -6.79
CA ARG A 206 5.62 16.06 -7.89
C ARG A 206 4.11 16.23 -7.73
N GLU A 207 3.61 16.00 -6.52
CA GLU A 207 2.18 16.05 -6.23
C GLU A 207 1.61 17.47 -6.30
N GLN A 208 2.41 18.50 -6.03
CA GLN A 208 2.00 19.90 -6.23
C GLN A 208 1.84 20.30 -7.71
N MET A 209 2.29 19.48 -8.67
CA MET A 209 2.17 19.77 -10.11
C MET A 209 0.78 19.48 -10.69
N THR A 210 -0.06 18.76 -9.94
CA THR A 210 -1.41 18.36 -10.34
C THR A 210 -2.37 18.55 -9.17
N PRO A 211 -3.69 18.64 -9.40
CA PRO A 211 -4.65 18.58 -8.30
C PRO A 211 -4.43 17.31 -7.49
N HIS A 212 -4.06 17.44 -6.22
CA HIS A 212 -3.77 16.35 -5.31
C HIS A 212 -4.28 16.67 -3.91
N VAL A 213 -4.53 15.66 -3.09
CA VAL A 213 -4.88 15.86 -1.68
C VAL A 213 -3.71 16.51 -0.95
N ALA A 214 -4.01 17.38 0.03
CA ALA A 214 -3.01 18.00 0.88
C ALA A 214 -2.15 16.94 1.57
N SER A 215 -0.85 17.18 1.67
CA SER A 215 0.11 16.32 2.37
C SER A 215 0.17 16.61 3.87
N THR A 216 0.84 15.75 4.65
CA THR A 216 1.20 16.02 6.05
C THR A 216 2.01 17.32 6.20
N MET A 217 2.83 17.69 5.21
CA MET A 217 3.55 18.97 5.21
C MET A 217 2.61 20.16 5.08
N ASP A 218 1.58 20.10 4.22
CA ASP A 218 0.60 21.17 4.08
C ASP A 218 -0.20 21.36 5.38
N SER A 219 -0.59 20.25 6.01
CA SER A 219 -1.24 20.27 7.33
C SER A 219 -0.34 20.84 8.43
N TYR A 220 0.97 20.54 8.40
CA TYR A 220 1.93 21.11 9.35
C TYR A 220 2.11 22.61 9.13
N MET A 221 2.27 23.05 7.88
CA MET A 221 2.35 24.47 7.52
C MET A 221 1.11 25.22 7.97
N LYS A 222 -0.09 24.65 7.76
CA LYS A 222 -1.36 25.22 8.20
C LYS A 222 -1.46 25.32 9.73
N GLN A 223 -1.04 24.27 10.44
CA GLN A 223 -1.12 24.21 11.90
C GLN A 223 -0.18 25.21 12.59
N HIS A 224 1.02 25.39 12.05
CA HIS A 224 2.10 26.15 12.71
C HIS A 224 2.44 27.47 12.05
N ASN A 225 1.85 27.77 10.88
CA ASN A 225 2.13 28.96 10.07
C ASN A 225 3.63 29.13 9.76
N VAL A 226 4.23 28.07 9.23
CA VAL A 226 5.66 27.98 8.90
C VAL A 226 5.88 27.74 7.40
N SER A 227 7.13 27.91 6.93
CA SER A 227 7.49 27.59 5.55
C SER A 227 7.57 26.08 5.30
N ILE A 228 7.59 25.69 4.02
CA ILE A 228 7.69 24.29 3.61
C ILE A 228 9.00 23.65 4.06
N GLU A 229 10.11 24.39 4.12
CA GLU A 229 11.40 23.88 4.59
C GLU A 229 11.34 23.49 6.07
N ILE A 230 10.68 24.31 6.88
CA ILE A 230 10.47 24.02 8.31
C ILE A 230 9.51 22.84 8.46
N ALA A 231 8.41 22.81 7.71
CA ALA A 231 7.47 21.70 7.73
C ALA A 231 8.14 20.38 7.36
N ARG A 232 8.93 20.35 6.27
CA ARG A 232 9.69 19.17 5.85
C ARG A 232 10.64 18.67 6.93
N HIS A 233 11.40 19.57 7.54
CA HIS A 233 12.29 19.19 8.65
C HIS A 233 11.50 18.59 9.82
N LYS A 234 10.33 19.12 10.13
CA LYS A 234 9.49 18.65 11.23
C LYS A 234 8.80 17.32 10.92
N ILE A 235 8.33 17.10 9.70
CA ILE A 235 7.81 15.80 9.27
C ILE A 235 8.94 14.74 9.29
N GLN A 236 10.17 15.10 8.92
CA GLN A 236 11.32 14.21 9.05
C GLN A 236 11.58 13.84 10.52
N GLU A 237 11.59 14.81 11.44
CA GLU A 237 11.70 14.53 12.89
C GLU A 237 10.58 13.56 13.36
N LEU A 238 9.34 13.81 12.96
CA LEU A 238 8.20 12.94 13.29
C LEU A 238 8.36 11.52 12.74
N LYS A 239 8.92 11.36 11.54
CA LYS A 239 9.24 10.04 10.96
C LYS A 239 10.29 9.31 11.81
N GLU A 240 11.35 10.00 12.23
CA GLU A 240 12.40 9.41 13.07
C GLU A 240 11.88 9.03 14.48
N GLU A 241 11.03 9.85 15.09
CA GLU A 241 10.38 9.48 16.35
C GLU A 241 9.43 8.27 16.17
N SER A 242 8.69 8.23 15.06
CA SER A 242 7.82 7.09 14.74
C SER A 242 8.62 5.80 14.53
N TRP A 243 9.84 5.88 14.00
CA TRP A 243 10.77 4.74 13.91
C TRP A 243 11.24 4.24 15.29
N LYS A 244 11.46 5.14 16.26
CA LYS A 244 11.79 4.72 17.64
C LYS A 244 10.63 3.96 18.29
N ASP A 245 9.41 4.47 18.15
CA ASP A 245 8.21 3.79 18.63
C ASP A 245 8.03 2.42 17.95
N PHE A 246 8.20 2.36 16.63
CA PHE A 246 8.12 1.13 15.85
C PHE A 246 9.15 0.09 16.31
N ASN A 247 10.39 0.51 16.56
CA ASN A 247 11.44 -0.36 17.09
C ASN A 247 11.11 -0.84 18.51
N GLY A 248 10.49 0.00 19.34
CA GLY A 248 9.99 -0.39 20.66
C GLY A 248 8.98 -1.53 20.57
N GLU A 249 7.97 -1.39 19.70
CA GLU A 249 6.98 -2.44 19.45
C GLU A 249 7.63 -3.71 18.86
N TRP A 250 8.64 -3.60 18.00
CA TRP A 250 9.35 -4.76 17.47
C TRP A 250 10.21 -5.49 18.52
N LEU A 251 10.69 -4.78 19.55
CA LEU A 251 11.48 -5.33 20.64
C LEU A 251 10.63 -5.87 21.80
N GLU A 252 9.32 -5.61 21.79
CA GLU A 252 8.39 -6.04 22.84
C GLU A 252 8.38 -7.58 22.97
N PRO A 253 8.89 -8.14 24.09
CA PRO A 253 8.95 -9.59 24.30
C PRO A 253 7.58 -10.25 24.40
N ASP A 254 6.55 -9.51 24.81
CA ASP A 254 5.23 -10.06 25.17
C ASP A 254 4.20 -9.95 24.03
N ILE A 255 4.62 -9.73 22.79
CA ILE A 255 3.71 -9.86 21.64
C ILE A 255 3.34 -11.34 21.48
N ASP A 256 2.08 -11.66 21.75
CA ASP A 256 1.51 -13.01 21.62
C ASP A 256 1.29 -13.40 20.14
N GLN A 257 2.36 -13.35 19.34
CA GLN A 257 2.38 -13.72 17.92
C GLN A 257 3.73 -14.34 17.53
N PRO A 258 3.76 -15.24 16.54
CA PRO A 258 5.02 -15.83 16.07
C PRO A 258 5.99 -14.76 15.56
N ARG A 259 7.25 -14.83 16.00
CA ARG A 259 8.29 -13.85 15.67
C ARG A 259 8.43 -13.60 14.16
N LYS A 260 8.27 -14.63 13.34
CA LYS A 260 8.34 -14.53 11.87
C LYS A 260 7.28 -13.58 11.29
N LEU A 261 6.09 -13.48 11.89
CA LEU A 261 5.05 -12.53 11.47
C LEU A 261 5.51 -11.09 11.71
N ILE A 262 6.06 -10.87 12.90
CA ILE A 262 6.59 -9.56 13.33
C ILE A 262 7.79 -9.15 12.48
N GLU A 263 8.67 -10.09 12.13
CA GLU A 263 9.79 -9.87 11.22
C GLU A 263 9.34 -9.50 9.79
N ALA A 264 8.24 -10.06 9.29
CA ALA A 264 7.72 -9.67 7.98
C ALA A 264 7.20 -8.23 7.97
N ILE A 265 6.47 -7.82 9.03
CA ILE A 265 6.02 -6.42 9.18
C ILE A 265 7.23 -5.49 9.30
N PHE A 266 8.25 -5.88 10.07
CA PHE A 266 9.50 -5.13 10.19
C PHE A 266 10.24 -4.96 8.87
N ASN A 267 10.38 -6.04 8.10
CA ASN A 267 11.02 -5.99 6.79
C ASN A 267 10.19 -5.22 5.76
N LEU A 268 8.86 -5.23 5.89
CA LEU A 268 7.96 -4.36 5.10
C LEU A 268 8.28 -2.89 5.35
N THR A 269 8.35 -2.43 6.61
CA THR A 269 8.73 -1.05 6.95
C THR A 269 10.11 -0.69 6.42
N ARG A 270 11.10 -1.57 6.60
CA ARG A 270 12.48 -1.33 6.11
C ARG A 270 12.56 -1.22 4.60
N THR A 271 11.81 -2.05 3.89
CA THR A 271 11.85 -2.00 2.43
C THR A 271 11.07 -0.81 1.90
N MET A 272 10.01 -0.38 2.59
CA MET A 272 9.35 0.89 2.27
C MET A 272 10.33 2.07 2.39
N GLU A 273 11.09 2.15 3.48
CA GLU A 273 12.15 3.16 3.61
C GLU A 273 13.15 3.06 2.46
N PHE A 274 13.58 1.85 2.09
CA PHE A 274 14.48 1.66 0.95
C PHE A 274 13.90 2.17 -0.38
N MET A 275 12.60 1.96 -0.63
CA MET A 275 11.95 2.43 -1.85
C MET A 275 11.86 3.96 -1.93
N TYR A 276 11.86 4.66 -0.80
CA TYR A 276 11.70 6.12 -0.74
C TYR A 276 12.89 6.87 -0.12
N ASN A 277 14.02 6.21 0.15
CA ASN A 277 15.13 6.82 0.91
C ASN A 277 15.86 7.98 0.22
N LYS A 278 15.72 8.12 -1.09
CA LYS A 278 16.43 9.12 -1.91
C LYS A 278 15.49 9.97 -2.75
N ASP A 279 14.41 9.36 -3.22
CA ASP A 279 13.41 9.91 -4.15
C ASP A 279 12.21 8.95 -4.13
N ASP A 280 11.12 9.29 -4.82
CA ASP A 280 10.02 8.38 -5.15
C ASP A 280 10.52 7.32 -6.15
N ASN A 281 11.28 6.33 -5.68
CA ASN A 281 11.84 5.30 -6.56
C ASN A 281 10.77 4.29 -7.03
N PHE A 282 9.56 4.35 -6.49
CA PHE A 282 8.45 3.54 -6.98
C PHE A 282 7.93 4.11 -8.30
N THR A 283 7.65 5.41 -8.36
CA THR A 283 7.23 6.08 -9.60
C THR A 283 8.43 6.32 -10.53
N ASN A 284 9.55 6.82 -9.97
CA ASN A 284 10.79 7.19 -10.68
C ASN A 284 11.92 6.19 -10.38
N CYS A 285 11.80 4.96 -10.90
CA CYS A 285 12.67 3.83 -10.58
C CYS A 285 14.12 3.88 -11.13
N SER A 286 14.60 5.04 -11.60
CA SER A 286 15.93 5.17 -12.18
C SER A 286 17.05 4.72 -11.21
N ASN A 287 16.88 5.01 -9.92
CA ASN A 287 17.82 4.63 -8.85
C ASN A 287 17.80 3.13 -8.52
N LEU A 288 16.79 2.37 -8.99
CA LEU A 288 16.67 0.93 -8.74
C LEU A 288 17.30 0.09 -9.85
N LYS A 289 17.66 0.68 -11.00
CA LYS A 289 18.13 -0.07 -12.19
C LYS A 289 19.31 -0.97 -11.90
N ASP A 290 20.36 -0.44 -11.27
CA ASP A 290 21.58 -1.20 -10.97
C ASP A 290 21.29 -2.37 -10.01
N ILE A 291 20.42 -2.13 -9.02
CA ILE A 291 20.01 -3.13 -8.03
C ILE A 291 19.16 -4.23 -8.70
N ILE A 292 18.22 -3.84 -9.56
CA ILE A 292 17.39 -4.77 -10.35
C ILE A 292 18.28 -5.62 -11.26
N GLN A 293 19.24 -5.01 -11.94
CA GLN A 293 20.17 -5.71 -12.82
C GLN A 293 21.03 -6.72 -12.05
N SER A 294 21.61 -6.29 -10.93
CA SER A 294 22.44 -7.15 -10.07
C SER A 294 21.65 -8.31 -9.47
N LEU A 295 20.40 -8.09 -9.02
CA LEU A 295 19.62 -9.12 -8.32
C LEU A 295 18.87 -10.07 -9.25
N PHE A 296 18.46 -9.63 -10.44
CA PHE A 296 17.54 -10.39 -11.30
C PHE A 296 18.10 -10.76 -12.68
N VAL A 297 19.24 -10.21 -13.08
CA VAL A 297 19.81 -10.44 -14.42
C VAL A 297 21.21 -11.03 -14.35
N GLU A 298 22.07 -10.46 -13.51
CA GLU A 298 23.47 -10.87 -13.41
C GLU A 298 23.64 -12.12 -12.55
N THR A 299 24.53 -13.01 -12.97
CA THR A 299 24.98 -14.15 -12.16
C THR A 299 26.20 -13.73 -11.35
N PHE A 300 26.22 -14.08 -10.06
CA PHE A 300 27.38 -13.90 -9.18
C PHE A 300 28.62 -14.66 -9.66
#